data_AF-A0A162FF15-F1
#
_entry.id   AF-A0A162FF15-F1
#
_cell.length_a   1.000
_cell.length_b   1.000
_cell.length_c   1.000
_cell.angle_alpha   90.00
_cell.angle_beta   90.00
_cell.angle_gamma   90.00
#
_symmetry.space_group_name_H-M   'P 1'
#
loop_
_entity.id
_entity.type
_entity.pdbx_description
1 polymer ?
#
loop_
_entity_poly.entity_id
_entity_poly.type
_entity_poly.pdbx_seq_one_letter_code
_entity_poly.pdbx_strand_id
1 'polypeptide(L)'
;METKNRLRTTLNLDKDIIKSIKIIAANKNSTQTEIINEYLKKGLESEDEKNKIPQYLIANKNTFNPDPERRMKFAGIIKTKKPFNTSKALDEVRKMEY
;
A
#
# COMPACT_ATOMS: atom_id res chain seq x y z
N MET A 1 15.95 -22.99 17.29
CA MET A 1 15.76 -21.63 17.84
C MET A 1 15.51 -20.69 16.68
N GLU A 2 14.31 -20.15 16.53
CA GLU A 2 14.04 -19.15 15.49
C GLU A 2 14.92 -17.92 15.71
N THR A 3 15.78 -17.62 14.74
CA THR A 3 16.55 -16.38 14.73
C THR A 3 15.58 -15.23 14.50
N LYS A 4 15.20 -14.53 15.58
CA LYS A 4 14.47 -13.26 15.47
C LYS A 4 15.33 -12.30 14.65
N ASN A 5 14.92 -12.01 13.42
CA ASN A 5 15.61 -11.08 12.50
C ASN A 5 15.58 -9.67 13.11
N ARG A 6 16.60 -9.33 13.91
CA ARG A 6 16.72 -8.08 14.67
C ARG A 6 17.90 -7.28 14.13
N LEU A 7 17.63 -6.06 13.66
CA LEU A 7 18.65 -5.11 13.23
C LEU A 7 19.09 -4.26 14.42
N ARG A 8 20.40 -4.01 14.53
CA ARG A 8 20.95 -3.03 15.48
C ARG A 8 21.00 -1.67 14.79
N THR A 9 20.49 -0.65 15.47
CA THR A 9 20.53 0.72 14.98
C THR A 9 20.85 1.67 16.12
N THR A 10 21.40 2.84 15.78
CA THR A 10 21.71 3.91 16.72
C THR A 10 20.76 5.07 16.45
N LEU A 11 20.14 5.60 17.50
CA LEU A 11 19.15 6.67 17.42
C LEU A 11 19.50 7.72 18.47
N ASN A 12 19.34 8.99 18.12
CA ASN A 12 19.41 10.08 19.08
C ASN A 12 18.00 10.33 19.62
N LEU A 13 17.85 10.28 20.94
CA LEU A 13 16.58 10.50 21.64
C LEU A 13 16.79 11.56 22.72
N ASP A 14 15.76 12.36 22.99
CA ASP A 14 15.82 13.34 24.07
C ASP A 14 16.03 12.66 25.43
N LYS A 15 16.81 13.33 26.28
CA LYS A 15 17.21 12.82 27.60
C LYS A 15 15.99 12.50 28.48
N ASP A 16 14.93 13.27 28.38
CA ASP A 16 13.75 13.08 29.23
C ASP A 16 12.82 11.98 28.69
N ILE A 17 12.82 11.75 27.38
CA ILE A 17 12.14 10.60 26.75
C ILE A 17 12.80 9.30 27.24
N ILE A 18 14.12 9.20 27.18
CA ILE A 18 14.81 7.96 27.61
C ILE A 18 14.67 7.69 29.11
N LYS A 19 14.64 8.74 29.95
CA LYS A 19 14.35 8.58 31.40
C LYS A 19 12.94 8.03 31.62
N SER A 20 11.96 8.56 30.92
CA SER A 20 10.57 8.12 31.03
C SER A 20 10.42 6.64 30.61
N ILE A 21 11.05 6.26 29.51
CA ILE A 21 11.09 4.86 29.04
C ILE A 21 11.70 3.93 30.09
N LYS A 22 12.79 4.34 30.76
CA LYS A 22 13.42 3.55 31.83
C LYS A 22 12.47 3.29 33.00
N ILE A 23 11.76 4.32 33.46
CA ILE A 23 10.80 4.20 34.56
C ILE A 23 9.65 3.26 34.16
N ILE A 24 9.12 3.42 32.95
CA ILE A 24 8.04 2.58 32.43
C ILE A 24 8.49 1.11 32.31
N ALA A 25 9.69 0.87 31.80
CA ALA A 25 10.26 -0.47 31.70
C ALA A 25 10.38 -1.15 33.08
N ALA A 26 10.86 -0.41 34.09
CA ALA A 26 10.92 -0.89 35.47
C ALA A 26 9.53 -1.22 36.03
N ASN A 27 8.55 -0.32 35.85
CA ASN A 27 7.18 -0.53 36.34
C ASN A 27 6.48 -1.73 35.67
N LYS A 28 6.82 -2.02 34.41
CA LYS A 28 6.25 -3.13 33.64
C LYS A 28 7.05 -4.44 33.74
N ASN A 29 8.13 -4.49 34.53
CA ASN A 29 9.06 -5.62 34.56
C ASN A 29 9.51 -6.06 33.15
N SER A 30 9.82 -5.09 32.29
CA SER A 30 10.17 -5.28 30.88
C SER A 30 11.48 -4.56 30.54
N THR A 31 12.01 -4.78 29.34
CA THR A 31 13.25 -4.14 28.88
C THR A 31 12.98 -2.80 28.19
N GLN A 32 13.94 -1.86 28.25
CA GLN A 32 13.84 -0.59 27.51
C GLN A 32 13.58 -0.81 26.02
N THR A 33 14.24 -1.81 25.43
CA THR A 33 14.07 -2.18 24.01
C THR A 33 12.67 -2.65 23.68
N GLU A 34 12.03 -3.44 24.57
CA GLU A 34 10.64 -3.88 24.38
C GLU A 34 9.67 -2.71 24.45
N ILE A 35 9.85 -1.79 25.40
CA ILE A 35 9.02 -0.59 25.52
C ILE A 35 9.18 0.32 24.30
N ILE A 36 10.41 0.54 23.84
CA ILE A 36 10.68 1.31 22.62
C ILE A 36 9.96 0.70 21.42
N ASN A 37 10.08 -0.62 21.23
CA ASN A 37 9.41 -1.31 20.12
C ASN A 37 7.88 -1.25 20.23
N GLU A 38 7.32 -1.41 21.45
CA GLU A 38 5.88 -1.31 21.69
C GLU A 38 5.35 0.06 21.26
N TYR A 39 6.03 1.13 21.67
CA TYR A 39 5.62 2.50 21.39
C TYR A 39 5.82 2.90 19.93
N LEU A 40 6.94 2.51 19.32
CA LEU A 40 7.15 2.73 17.89
C LEU A 40 6.10 1.98 17.05
N LYS A 41 5.76 0.74 17.42
CA LYS A 41 4.72 -0.03 16.73
C LYS A 41 3.35 0.65 16.84
N LYS A 42 2.98 1.10 18.04
CA LYS A 42 1.73 1.86 18.26
C LYS A 42 1.72 3.16 17.45
N GLY A 43 2.82 3.90 17.42
CA GLY A 43 2.96 5.12 16.62
C GLY A 43 2.73 4.87 15.12
N LEU A 44 3.39 3.83 14.58
CA LEU A 44 3.24 3.41 13.19
C LEU A 44 1.86 2.80 12.84
N GLU A 45 1.12 2.33 13.84
CA GLU A 45 -0.27 1.88 13.67
C GLU A 45 -1.27 3.02 13.73
N SER A 46 -0.97 4.07 14.52
CA SER A 46 -1.79 5.28 14.62
C SER A 46 -1.54 6.29 13.50
N GLU A 47 -0.49 6.13 12.70
CA GLU A 47 -0.34 6.90 11.47
C GLU A 47 -1.38 6.43 10.45
N ASP A 48 -2.38 7.29 10.20
CA ASP A 48 -3.37 7.15 9.11
C ASP A 48 -2.73 7.11 7.71
N GLU A 49 -1.41 7.32 7.61
CA GLU A 49 -0.64 7.40 6.36
C GLU A 49 0.06 6.09 5.97
N LYS A 50 -0.48 4.91 6.32
CA LYS A 50 -0.16 3.69 5.56
C LYS A 50 -0.76 3.80 4.15
N ASN A 51 -0.02 4.53 3.31
CA ASN A 51 -0.21 4.83 1.89
C ASN A 51 -1.14 6.01 1.58
N LYS A 52 -0.57 7.22 1.48
CA LYS A 52 -1.15 8.33 0.68
C LYS A 52 -1.44 7.95 -0.79
N ILE A 53 -0.86 6.83 -1.25
CA ILE A 53 -1.07 6.29 -2.58
C ILE A 53 -1.97 5.05 -2.44
N PRO A 54 -3.26 5.14 -2.80
CA PRO A 54 -4.12 3.97 -2.86
C PRO A 54 -3.43 2.78 -3.54
N GLN A 55 -3.58 1.58 -3.01
CA GLN A 55 -2.82 0.40 -3.43
C GLN A 55 -2.92 0.10 -4.94
N TYR A 56 -4.03 0.51 -5.57
CA TYR A 56 -4.25 0.44 -7.02
C TYR A 56 -3.40 1.41 -7.85
N LEU A 57 -2.66 2.33 -7.24
CA LEU A 57 -1.71 3.27 -7.85
C LEU A 57 -0.25 2.89 -7.58
N ILE A 58 0.03 1.91 -6.72
CA ILE A 58 1.39 1.44 -6.43
C ILE A 58 1.81 0.40 -7.47
N ALA A 59 2.48 0.83 -8.53
CA ALA A 59 3.06 -0.04 -9.55
C ALA A 59 4.37 -0.69 -9.04
N ASN A 60 4.29 -1.67 -8.14
CA ASN A 60 5.40 -2.53 -7.76
C ASN A 60 5.23 -3.91 -8.41
N LYS A 61 6.29 -4.46 -9.03
CA LYS A 61 6.32 -5.82 -9.62
C LYS A 61 5.80 -6.90 -8.64
N ASN A 62 6.01 -6.71 -7.34
CA ASN A 62 5.65 -7.69 -6.30
C ASN A 62 4.20 -7.56 -5.80
N THR A 63 3.49 -6.46 -6.10
CA THR A 63 2.10 -6.20 -5.67
C THR A 63 1.17 -5.88 -6.83
N PHE A 64 1.61 -6.13 -8.06
CA PHE A 64 0.83 -5.92 -9.27
C PHE A 64 -0.29 -6.97 -9.32
N ASN A 65 -1.46 -6.61 -8.79
CA ASN A 65 -2.69 -7.37 -8.96
C ASN A 65 -3.60 -6.65 -9.96
N PRO A 66 -3.44 -6.91 -11.26
CA PRO A 66 -4.26 -6.25 -12.25
C PRO A 66 -5.69 -6.75 -12.22
N ASP A 67 -6.63 -5.85 -11.93
CA ASP A 67 -8.04 -6.08 -12.19
C ASP A 67 -8.27 -6.17 -13.72
N PRO A 68 -8.62 -7.36 -14.25
CA PRO A 68 -8.83 -7.56 -15.69
C PRO A 68 -10.00 -6.72 -16.23
N GLU A 69 -11.02 -6.48 -15.40
CA GLU A 69 -12.21 -5.75 -15.81
C GLU A 69 -11.89 -4.25 -15.96
N ARG A 70 -11.12 -3.68 -15.02
CA ARG A 70 -10.64 -2.31 -15.11
C ARG A 70 -9.72 -2.10 -16.31
N ARG A 71 -8.83 -3.06 -16.60
CA ARG A 71 -7.99 -3.02 -17.81
C ARG A 71 -8.81 -3.01 -19.09
N MET A 72 -9.85 -3.85 -19.19
CA MET A 72 -10.72 -3.87 -20.37
C MET A 72 -11.47 -2.54 -20.57
N LYS A 73 -11.91 -1.89 -19.47
CA LYS A 73 -12.54 -0.56 -19.52
C LYS A 73 -11.59 0.52 -20.06
N PHE A 74 -10.31 0.51 -19.64
CA PHE A 74 -9.31 1.47 -20.14
C PHE A 74 -8.82 1.18 -21.56
N ALA A 75 -8.84 -0.09 -21.99
CA ALA A 75 -8.44 -0.48 -23.34
C ALA A 75 -9.46 -0.08 -24.42
N GLY A 76 -10.58 0.57 -24.06
CA GLY A 76 -11.62 0.98 -25.01
C GLY A 76 -12.35 -0.19 -25.66
N ILE A 77 -12.27 -1.39 -25.08
CA ILE A 77 -12.89 -2.60 -25.63
C ILE A 77 -14.37 -2.62 -25.21
N ILE A 78 -15.25 -2.34 -26.17
CA ILE A 78 -16.71 -2.40 -25.98
C ILE A 78 -17.19 -3.82 -26.32
N LYS A 79 -17.86 -4.49 -25.37
CA LYS A 79 -18.51 -5.78 -25.63
C LYS A 79 -19.80 -5.54 -26.43
N THR A 80 -19.91 -6.15 -27.61
CA THR A 80 -21.14 -6.12 -28.42
C THR A 80 -21.81 -7.49 -28.45
N LYS A 81 -23.15 -7.51 -28.57
CA LYS A 81 -23.92 -8.77 -28.63
C LYS A 81 -23.62 -9.60 -29.89
N LYS A 82 -23.18 -8.95 -30.97
CA LYS A 82 -22.77 -9.59 -32.23
C LYS A 82 -21.41 -9.04 -32.66
N PRO A 83 -20.52 -9.87 -33.22
CA PRO A 83 -19.31 -9.39 -33.86
C PRO A 83 -19.69 -8.50 -35.05
N PHE A 84 -19.01 -7.38 -35.20
CA PHE A 84 -19.21 -6.45 -36.31
C PHE A 84 -17.85 -5.93 -36.80
N ASN A 85 -17.80 -5.51 -38.06
CA ASN A 85 -16.60 -4.91 -38.63
C ASN A 85 -16.59 -3.41 -38.29
N THR A 86 -15.63 -3.00 -37.47
CA THR A 86 -15.51 -1.61 -37.00
C THR A 86 -15.27 -0.64 -38.14
N SER A 87 -14.43 -0.98 -39.12
CA SER A 87 -14.14 -0.12 -40.27
C SER A 87 -15.38 0.15 -41.11
N LYS A 88 -16.18 -0.89 -41.39
CA LYS A 88 -17.43 -0.74 -42.16
C LYS A 88 -18.45 0.14 -41.43
N ALA A 89 -18.66 -0.11 -40.14
CA ALA A 89 -19.58 0.70 -39.33
C ALA A 89 -19.12 2.16 -39.23
N LEU A 90 -17.81 2.41 -39.15
CA LEU A 90 -17.27 3.77 -39.15
C LEU A 90 -17.51 4.48 -40.49
N ASP A 91 -17.37 3.77 -41.61
CA ASP A 91 -17.60 4.31 -42.94
C ASP A 91 -19.09 4.59 -43.20
N GLU A 92 -19.99 3.71 -42.77
CA GLU A 92 -21.45 3.91 -42.80
C GLU A 92 -21.85 5.19 -42.04
N VAL A 93 -21.33 5.36 -40.81
CA VAL A 93 -21.56 6.57 -39.99
C VAL A 93 -20.98 7.82 -40.65
N ARG A 94 -19.76 7.75 -41.23
CA ARG A 94 -19.15 8.90 -41.93
C ARG A 94 -19.92 9.31 -43.17
N LYS A 95 -20.54 8.36 -43.87
CA LYS A 95 -21.33 8.60 -45.07
C LYS A 95 -22.79 8.97 -44.78
N MET A 96 -23.21 8.90 -43.51
CA MET A 96 -24.61 9.05 -43.08
C MET A 96 -25.56 8.04 -43.73
N GLU A 97 -25.05 6.84 -44.00
CA GLU A 97 -25.79 5.71 -44.54
C GLU A 97 -25.93 4.67 -43.41
N TYR A 98 -27.00 4.78 -42.60
CA TYR A 98 -27.28 3.87 -41.47
C TYR A 98 -28.58 3.11 -41.64
#